data_AF-A0A9E2EN47-F1
#
_entry.id   AF-A0A9E2EN47-F1
#
_cell.length_a   1.000
_cell.length_b   1.000
_cell.length_c   1.000
_cell.angle_alpha   90.00
_cell.angle_beta   90.00
_cell.angle_gamma   90.00
#
_symmetry.space_group_name_H-M   'P 1'
#
loop_
_entity.id
_entity.type
_entity.pdbx_description
1 polymer ?
#
loop_
_entity_poly.entity_id
_entity_poly.type
_entity_poly.pdbx_seq_one_letter_code
_entity_poly.pdbx_strand_id
1 'polypeptide(L)' 'MLVSTRAIVLSKQRFKDHDLIVTCYTRHFGRKSYIPKRILRSKKAKLKPA' A
#
# COMPACT_ATOMS: atom_id res chain seq x y z
N MET A 1 13.83 -7.26 -9.32
CA MET A 1 14.70 -6.19 -8.78
C MET A 1 13.90 -5.40 -7.75
N LEU A 2 14.33 -5.38 -6.49
CA LEU A 2 13.70 -4.64 -5.40
C LEU A 2 14.49 -3.34 -5.20
N VAL A 3 13.81 -2.18 -5.27
CA VAL A 3 14.45 -0.87 -5.23
C VAL A 3 13.78 -0.02 -4.18
N SER A 4 14.58 0.58 -3.30
CA SER A 4 14.13 1.60 -2.36
C SER A 4 14.31 2.97 -3.01
N THR A 5 13.20 3.65 -3.28
CA THR A 5 13.19 5.03 -3.81
C THR A 5 12.19 5.86 -3.05
N ARG A 6 12.45 7.17 -2.96
CA ARG A 6 11.45 8.13 -2.49
C ARG A 6 10.28 8.17 -3.47
N ALA A 7 9.07 8.21 -2.93
CA ALA A 7 7.83 8.27 -3.69
C ALA A 7 6.76 9.07 -2.94
N ILE A 8 5.87 9.72 -3.69
CA ILE A 8 4.72 10.45 -3.17
C ILE A 8 3.46 9.76 -3.69
N VAL A 9 2.53 9.42 -2.79
CA VAL A 9 1.24 8.87 -3.16
C VAL A 9 0.34 9.98 -3.70
N LEU A 10 -0.15 9.80 -4.93
CA LEU A 10 -1.05 10.74 -5.59
C LEU A 10 -2.51 10.35 -5.37
N SER A 11 -2.82 9.05 -5.48
CA SER A 11 -4.16 8.53 -5.23
C SER A 11 -4.11 7.16 -4.56
N LYS A 12 -5.12 6.90 -3.73
CA LYS A 12 -5.37 5.62 -3.09
C LYS A 12 -6.82 5.23 -3.33
N GLN A 13 -7.05 3.99 -3.74
CA GLN A 13 -8.39 3.43 -3.94
C GLN A 13 -8.43 2.03 -3.34
N ARG A 14 -9.53 1.71 -2.64
CA ARG A 14 -9.72 0.36 -2.10
C ARG A 14 -9.98 -0.62 -3.25
N PHE A 15 -9.29 -1.74 -3.23
CA PHE A 15 -9.41 -2.78 -4.24
C PHE A 15 -9.66 -4.12 -3.54
N LYS A 16 -10.76 -4.78 -3.91
CA LYS A 16 -11.21 -6.01 -3.23
C LYS A 16 -11.35 -5.80 -1.70
N ASP A 17 -11.33 -6.89 -0.94
CA ASP A 17 -11.55 -6.86 0.51
C ASP A 17 -10.41 -6.17 1.28
N HIS A 18 -9.16 -6.45 0.90
CA HIS A 18 -7.98 -6.06 1.68
C HIS A 18 -6.82 -5.44 0.89
N ASP A 19 -6.98 -5.23 -0.42
CA ASP A 19 -5.94 -4.66 -1.26
C ASP A 19 -6.19 -3.15 -1.47
N LEU A 20 -5.16 -2.43 -1.89
CA LEU A 20 -5.29 -1.06 -2.38
C LEU A 20 -4.73 -0.99 -3.80
N ILE A 21 -5.30 -0.10 -4.61
CA ILE A 21 -4.63 0.43 -5.79
C ILE A 21 -4.07 1.79 -5.40
N VAL A 22 -2.76 1.98 -5.59
CA VAL A 22 -2.06 3.21 -5.25
C VAL A 22 -1.34 3.72 -6.48
N THR A 23 -1.62 4.95 -6.88
CA THR A 23 -0.82 5.66 -7.89
C THR A 23 0.14 6.58 -7.18
N CYS A 24 1.43 6.48 -7.48
CA CYS A 24 2.45 7.29 -6.86
C CYS A 24 3.46 7.80 -7.89
N TYR A 25 4.06 8.94 -7.58
CA TYR A 25 5.18 9.49 -8.32
C TYR A 25 6.48 9.13 -7.60
N THR A 26 7.35 8.41 -8.29
CA THR A 26 8.64 7.96 -7.77
C THR A 26 9.76 8.84 -8.34
N ARG A 27 10.81 9.09 -7.55
CA ARG A 27 11.93 9.94 -7.99
C ARG A 27 12.64 9.40 -9.24
N HIS A 28 12.82 8.08 -9.34
CA HIS A 28 13.60 7.45 -10.40
C HIS A 28 12.76 6.85 -11.54
N PHE A 29 11.47 6.55 -11.33
CA PHE A 29 10.62 5.86 -12.32
C PHE A 29 9.38 6.65 -12.72
N GLY A 30 9.23 7.90 -12.24
CA GLY A 30 8.08 8.75 -12.52
C GLY A 30 6.78 8.18 -11.94
N ARG A 31 5.66 8.44 -12.63
CA ARG A 31 4.33 7.99 -12.20
C ARG A 31 4.14 6.49 -12.47
N LYS A 32 3.84 5.73 -11.42
CA LYS A 32 3.56 4.29 -11.48
C LYS A 32 2.39 3.94 -10.57
N SER A 33 1.67 2.89 -10.94
CA SER A 33 0.56 2.34 -10.15
C SER A 33 0.95 0.97 -9.60
N TYR A 34 0.63 0.75 -8.32
CA TYR A 34 0.96 -0.45 -7.58
C TYR A 34 -0.28 -1.00 -6.89
N ILE A 35 -0.32 -2.33 -6.73
CA ILE A 35 -1.36 -3.02 -5.97
C ILE A 35 -0.72 -3.68 -4.76
N PRO A 36 -0.54 -2.95 -3.65
CA PRO A 36 -0.13 -3.58 -2.42
C PRO A 36 -1.27 -4.47 -1.89
N LYS A 37 -0.94 -5.75 -1.69
CA LYS A 37 -1.91 -6.79 -1.31
C LYS A 37 -2.03 -6.92 0.20
N ARG A 38 -3.23 -7.20 0.69
CA ARG A 38 -3.57 -7.53 2.10
C ARG A 38 -3.18 -6.44 3.12
N ILE A 39 -3.14 -5.17 2.70
CA ILE A 39 -2.69 -4.05 3.55
C ILE A 39 -3.74 -3.64 4.57
N LEU A 40 -5.03 -3.83 4.25
CA LEU A 40 -6.15 -3.45 5.13
C LEU A 40 -6.54 -4.59 6.09
N ARG A 41 -5.75 -5.65 6.19
CA ARG A 41 -5.98 -6.64 7.25
C ARG A 41 -5.59 -6.01 8.58
N SER A 42 -6.58 -5.86 9.46
CA SER A 42 -6.31 -5.60 10.88
C SER A 42 -5.36 -6.68 11.38
N LYS A 43 -4.15 -6.29 11.82
CA LYS A 43 -3.33 -7.19 12.64
C LYS A 43 -4.21 -7.51 13.83
N LYS A 44 -4.65 -8.78 13.96
CA LYS A 44 -5.39 -9.23 15.14
C LYS A 44 -4.62 -8.72 16.35
N ALA A 45 -5.15 -7.66 17.00
CA ALA A 45 -4.63 -7.22 18.26
C ALA A 45 -4.69 -8.46 19.15
N LYS A 46 -3.59 -8.77 19.85
CA LYS A 46 -3.62 -9.80 20.89
C LYS A 46 -4.79 -9.40 21.79
N LEU A 47 -5.86 -10.20 21.77
CA LEU A 47 -7.05 -9.95 22.57
C LEU A 47 -6.55 -9.77 24.00
N LYS A 48 -6.70 -8.58 24.57
CA LYS A 48 -6.45 -8.38 25.99
C LYS A 48 -7.58 -9.16 26.70
N PRO A 49 -7.29 -10.18 27.50
CA PRO A 49 -8.30 -10.78 28.35
C PRO A 49 -8.86 -9.69 29.29
N ALA A 50 -10.18 -9.75 29.52
CA ALA A 50 -10.89 -8.89 30.46
C ALA A 50 -10.52 -9.23 31.91
#